data_AF-A0A5C0DZ88-F1
#
_entry.id   AF-A0A5C0DZ88-F1
#
_cell.length_a   1.000
_cell.length_b   1.000
_cell.length_c   1.000
_cell.angle_alpha   90.00
_cell.angle_beta   90.00
_cell.angle_gamma   90.00
#
_symmetry.space_group_name_H-M   'P 1'
#
loop_
_entity.id
_entity.type
_entity.pdbx_description
1 polymer ?
#
loop_
_entity_poly.entity_id
_entity_poly.type
_entity_poly.pdbx_seq_one_letter_code
_entity_poly.pdbx_strand_id
1 'polypeptide(L)'
;MIFTDVGSFPPNAFGLYDMHGNIWEWCQDDWHNNYIDAPKDDSVWTSQSGNIKMLRGGSWDYDPEDCRSAYRNDLNLDSFHNNIGFRVVCSGAART
;
A
#
# COMPACT_ATOMS: atom_id res chain seq x y z
N MET A 1 -12.29 17.86 4.96
CA MET A 1 -11.18 17.21 4.22
C MET A 1 -10.06 17.12 5.24
N ILE A 2 -9.74 15.92 5.73
CA ILE A 2 -8.90 15.71 6.94
C ILE A 2 -7.65 14.86 6.66
N PHE A 3 -7.13 14.88 5.43
CA PHE A 3 -5.76 14.42 5.20
C PHE A 3 -4.78 15.48 5.73
N THR A 4 -3.64 15.05 6.23
CA THR A 4 -2.56 15.93 6.70
C THR A 4 -1.48 16.04 5.63
N ASP A 5 -0.63 17.07 5.73
CA ASP A 5 0.58 17.12 4.92
C ASP A 5 1.45 15.88 5.17
N VAL A 6 2.10 15.36 4.11
CA VAL A 6 2.97 14.19 4.20
C VAL A 6 4.09 14.46 5.22
N GLY A 7 4.31 13.51 6.12
CA GLY A 7 5.35 13.61 7.14
C GLY A 7 4.99 14.50 8.33
N SER A 8 3.71 14.76 8.57
CA SER A 8 3.23 15.47 9.76
C SER A 8 3.53 14.72 11.08
N PHE A 9 3.78 13.41 11.00
CA PHE A 9 4.09 12.53 12.13
C PHE A 9 5.50 11.93 12.02
N PRO A 10 6.10 11.42 13.11
CA PRO A 10 7.42 10.81 13.07
C PRO A 10 7.51 9.63 12.08
N PRO A 11 8.65 9.44 11.40
CA PRO A 11 8.83 8.29 10.54
C PRO A 11 9.00 7.00 11.34
N ASN A 12 8.79 5.85 10.70
CA ASN A 12 9.18 4.56 11.26
C ASN A 12 10.72 4.41 11.29
N ALA A 13 11.22 3.29 11.83
CA ALA A 13 12.66 3.02 11.94
C ALA A 13 13.41 2.95 10.59
N PHE A 14 12.69 2.89 9.47
CA PHE A 14 13.26 2.91 8.11
C PHE A 14 13.24 4.31 7.48
N GLY A 15 12.79 5.34 8.20
CA GLY A 15 12.67 6.69 7.67
C GLY A 15 11.44 6.90 6.78
N LEU A 16 10.47 5.97 6.80
CA LEU A 16 9.23 6.08 6.02
C LEU A 16 8.13 6.76 6.85
N TYR A 17 7.47 7.73 6.23
CA TYR A 17 6.37 8.50 6.80
C TYR A 17 5.02 7.96 6.33
N ASP A 18 4.00 8.14 7.17
CA ASP A 18 2.59 7.87 6.86
C ASP A 18 2.30 6.42 6.43
N MET A 19 3.08 5.46 6.94
CA MET A 19 2.87 4.02 6.65
C MET A 19 1.65 3.41 7.37
N HIS A 20 0.98 4.19 8.22
CA HIS A 20 -0.09 3.79 9.14
C HIS A 20 -1.21 4.84 9.16
N GLY A 21 -1.68 5.26 7.99
CA GLY A 21 -2.77 6.21 7.82
C GLY A 21 -2.48 7.24 6.73
N ASN A 22 -3.11 8.41 6.84
CA ASN A 22 -3.19 9.42 5.79
C ASN A 22 -4.02 8.92 4.60
N ILE A 23 -3.45 8.15 3.68
CA ILE A 23 -4.16 7.62 2.51
C ILE A 23 -3.73 6.18 2.21
N TRP A 24 -4.64 5.41 1.62
CA TRP A 24 -4.31 4.10 1.08
C TRP A 24 -3.28 4.24 -0.04
N GLU A 25 -2.32 3.32 -0.12
CA GLU A 25 -1.31 3.29 -1.17
C GLU A 25 -1.51 2.08 -2.09
N TRP A 26 -1.63 2.34 -3.40
CA TRP A 26 -1.60 1.30 -4.42
C TRP A 26 -0.29 0.51 -4.42
N CYS A 27 -0.41 -0.81 -4.53
CA CYS A 27 0.70 -1.74 -4.75
C CYS A 27 0.56 -2.40 -6.14
N GLN A 28 1.69 -2.85 -6.70
CA GLN A 28 1.72 -3.42 -8.05
C GLN A 28 1.02 -4.80 -8.12
N ASP A 29 1.04 -5.53 -7.00
CA ASP A 29 0.42 -6.84 -6.81
C ASP A 29 -1.09 -6.83 -7.03
N ASP A 30 -1.57 -7.93 -7.60
CA ASP A 30 -2.99 -8.23 -7.64
C ASP A 30 -3.49 -8.72 -6.28
N TRP A 31 -4.78 -8.53 -6.03
CA TRP A 31 -5.41 -9.08 -4.83
C TRP A 31 -5.43 -10.61 -4.83
N HIS A 32 -5.09 -11.18 -3.68
CA HIS A 32 -5.18 -12.62 -3.39
C HIS A 32 -5.74 -12.81 -1.98
N ASN A 33 -6.71 -13.70 -1.80
CA ASN A 33 -7.39 -13.90 -0.50
C ASN A 33 -6.47 -14.37 0.64
N ASN A 34 -5.29 -14.90 0.31
CA ASN A 34 -4.30 -15.37 1.26
C ASN A 34 -2.89 -15.23 0.65
N TYR A 35 -1.87 -15.67 1.37
CA TYR A 35 -0.47 -15.70 0.93
C TYR A 35 0.03 -17.12 0.57
N ILE A 36 -0.87 -18.08 0.38
CA ILE A 36 -0.50 -19.43 -0.09
C ILE A 36 0.04 -19.25 -1.50
N ASP A 37 1.23 -19.79 -1.75
CA ASP A 37 1.97 -19.70 -3.02
C ASP A 37 2.38 -18.28 -3.45
N ALA A 38 2.38 -17.32 -2.52
CA ALA A 38 2.96 -16.00 -2.77
C ALA A 38 4.44 -16.12 -3.19
N PRO A 39 4.90 -15.32 -4.17
CA PRO A 39 6.32 -15.25 -4.49
C PRO A 39 7.18 -14.91 -3.28
N LYS A 40 8.40 -15.46 -3.25
CA LYS A 40 9.38 -15.28 -2.14
C LYS A 40 10.63 -14.54 -2.58
N ASP A 41 10.64 -14.04 -3.81
CA ASP A 41 11.77 -13.43 -4.51
C ASP A 41 11.49 -11.97 -4.89
N ASP A 42 10.60 -11.30 -4.15
CA ASP A 42 10.14 -9.93 -4.37
C ASP A 42 9.51 -9.66 -5.75
N SER A 43 9.17 -10.72 -6.50
CA SER A 43 8.43 -10.58 -7.75
C SER A 43 6.97 -10.22 -7.51
N VAL A 44 6.40 -9.43 -8.43
CA VAL A 44 5.01 -8.99 -8.38
C VAL A 44 4.08 -10.20 -8.42
N TRP A 45 3.14 -10.28 -7.48
CA TRP A 45 2.14 -11.35 -7.49
C TRP A 45 0.97 -11.01 -8.42
N THR A 46 0.98 -11.57 -9.62
CA THR A 46 -0.07 -11.35 -10.63
C THR A 46 -1.13 -12.45 -10.66
N SER A 47 -2.35 -12.08 -11.06
CA SER A 47 -3.51 -12.93 -11.26
C SER A 47 -3.98 -12.88 -12.72
N GLN A 48 -4.88 -13.77 -13.13
CA GLN A 48 -5.42 -13.77 -14.50
C GLN A 48 -6.26 -12.53 -14.83
N SER A 49 -6.87 -11.89 -13.81
CA SER A 49 -7.80 -10.78 -14.03
C SER A 49 -7.13 -9.41 -14.03
N GLY A 50 -6.05 -9.21 -13.26
CA GLY A 50 -5.28 -7.95 -13.21
C GLY A 50 -6.00 -6.72 -12.67
N ASN A 51 -7.34 -6.74 -12.55
CA ASN A 51 -8.15 -5.53 -12.35
C ASN A 51 -8.31 -5.15 -10.88
N ILE A 52 -8.17 -6.10 -9.95
CA ILE A 52 -8.25 -5.84 -8.52
C ILE A 52 -6.84 -5.82 -7.96
N LYS A 53 -6.43 -4.65 -7.44
CA LYS A 53 -5.08 -4.41 -6.94
C LYS A 53 -5.05 -4.28 -5.44
N MET A 54 -3.88 -4.56 -4.89
CA MET A 54 -3.60 -4.46 -3.47
C MET A 54 -3.50 -3.00 -3.01
N LEU A 55 -4.13 -2.67 -1.89
CA LEU A 55 -4.00 -1.43 -1.15
C LEU A 55 -3.38 -1.70 0.23
N ARG A 56 -2.53 -0.78 0.70
CA ARG A 56 -1.86 -0.84 2.01
C ARG A 56 -1.91 0.51 2.73
N GLY A 57 -1.73 0.51 4.05
CA GLY A 57 -1.45 1.71 4.85
C GLY A 57 -2.61 2.27 5.66
N GLY A 58 -3.86 2.12 5.20
CA GLY A 58 -5.02 2.77 5.82
C GLY A 58 -5.21 4.20 5.33
N SER A 59 -6.32 4.85 5.69
CA SER A 59 -6.60 6.24 5.32
C SER A 59 -7.29 7.02 6.43
N TRP A 60 -7.39 8.34 6.25
CA TRP A 60 -7.96 9.28 7.22
C TRP A 60 -9.43 9.04 7.59
N ASP A 61 -10.17 8.26 6.80
CA ASP A 61 -11.60 7.94 6.95
C ASP A 61 -11.88 6.48 7.35
N TYR A 62 -10.85 5.70 7.68
CA TYR A 62 -10.97 4.30 8.14
C TYR A 62 -10.58 4.16 9.61
N ASP A 63 -10.96 3.03 10.21
CA ASP A 63 -10.67 2.77 11.61
C ASP A 63 -9.17 2.49 11.82
N PRO A 64 -8.61 2.77 13.01
CA PRO A 64 -7.18 2.55 13.29
C PRO A 64 -6.71 1.10 13.09
N GLU A 65 -7.61 0.11 13.19
CA GLU A 65 -7.25 -1.30 12.95
C GLU A 65 -6.86 -1.57 11.49
N ASP A 66 -7.33 -0.74 10.55
CA ASP A 66 -7.06 -0.85 9.12
C ASP A 66 -5.70 -0.22 8.75
N CYS A 67 -5.14 0.58 9.66
CA CYS A 67 -3.82 1.20 9.52
C CYS A 67 -2.66 0.27 9.97
N ARG A 68 -2.95 -0.96 10.42
CA ARG A 68 -1.91 -1.93 10.83
C ARG A 68 -1.07 -2.34 9.61
N SER A 69 0.24 -2.55 9.79
CA SER A 69 1.13 -2.99 8.68
C SER A 69 0.69 -4.28 7.99
N ALA A 70 0.01 -5.18 8.71
CA ALA A 70 -0.46 -6.45 8.17
C ALA A 70 -1.84 -6.35 7.50
N TYR A 71 -2.55 -5.23 7.65
CA TYR A 71 -3.83 -5.03 6.98
C TYR A 71 -3.63 -4.90 5.47
N ARG A 72 -4.60 -5.43 4.74
CA ARG A 72 -4.64 -5.48 3.29
C ARG A 72 -6.05 -5.11 2.88
N ASN A 73 -6.17 -4.23 1.90
CA ASN A 73 -7.43 -3.94 1.25
C ASN A 73 -7.27 -4.17 -0.25
N ASP A 74 -8.39 -4.22 -0.96
CA ASP A 74 -8.41 -4.35 -2.40
C ASP A 74 -9.33 -3.33 -3.03
N LEU A 75 -9.01 -2.98 -4.26
CA LEU A 75 -9.88 -2.12 -5.05
C LEU A 75 -9.66 -2.37 -6.54
N ASN A 76 -10.73 -2.19 -7.30
CA ASN A 76 -10.68 -2.20 -8.75
C ASN A 76 -9.89 -0.98 -9.26
N LEU A 77 -8.95 -1.19 -10.19
CA LEU A 77 -8.10 -0.17 -10.81
C LEU A 77 -8.85 1.03 -11.40
N ASP A 78 -10.08 0.83 -11.88
CA ASP A 78 -10.90 1.88 -12.48
C ASP A 78 -11.64 2.72 -11.42
N SER A 79 -11.54 2.35 -10.14
CA SER A 79 -12.19 3.07 -9.04
C SER A 79 -11.38 4.29 -8.63
N PHE A 80 -12.06 5.41 -8.41
CA PHE A 80 -11.45 6.65 -7.98
C PHE A 80 -11.99 7.07 -6.60
N HIS A 81 -11.09 7.19 -5.64
CA HIS A 81 -11.40 7.71 -4.31
C HIS A 81 -10.37 8.76 -3.90
N ASN A 82 -10.81 9.73 -3.10
CA ASN A 82 -9.96 10.84 -2.63
C ASN A 82 -9.08 10.48 -1.42
N ASN A 83 -9.14 9.24 -0.97
CA ASN A 83 -8.36 8.69 0.15
C ASN A 83 -7.35 7.63 -0.33
N ILE A 84 -7.08 7.58 -1.64
CA ILE A 84 -6.14 6.65 -2.27
C ILE A 84 -5.08 7.42 -3.04
N GLY A 85 -3.82 7.07 -2.82
CA GLY A 85 -2.66 7.53 -3.55
C GLY A 85 -1.69 6.39 -3.82
N PHE A 86 -0.41 6.71 -3.92
CA PHE A 86 0.65 5.75 -4.20
C PHE A 86 2.00 6.30 -3.77
N ARG A 87 2.97 5.39 -3.65
CA ARG A 87 4.38 5.68 -3.47
C ARG A 87 5.18 5.02 -4.57
N VAL A 88 6.14 5.75 -5.14
CA VAL A 88 7.01 5.21 -6.19
C VAL A 88 8.22 4.52 -5.56
N VAL A 89 8.60 3.38 -6.12
CA VAL A 89 9.83 2.67 -5.79
C VAL A 89 10.70 2.61 -7.04
N CYS A 90 12.01 2.74 -6.87
CA CYS A 90 12.99 2.50 -7.93
C CYS A 90 13.97 1.42 -7.48
N SER A 91 14.46 0.62 -8.43
CA SER A 91 15.56 -0.28 -8.15
C SER A 91 16.81 0.55 -7.86
N GLY A 92 17.38 0.37 -6.66
CA GLY A 92 18.69 0.90 -6.35
C GLY A 92 19.76 0.10 -7.07
N ALA A 93 20.79 0.76 -7.60
CA ALA A 93 22.03 0.06 -7.92
C ALA A 93 22.54 -0.60 -6.64
N ALA A 94 22.90 -1.89 -6.71
CA ALA A 94 23.54 -2.55 -5.58
C ALA A 94 24.72 -1.69 -5.11
N ARG A 95 24.72 -1.29 -3.83
CA ARG A 95 25.93 -0.71 -3.23
C ARG A 95 26.95 -1.85 -3.17
N THR A 96 27.81 -1.93 -4.18
CA THR A 96 29.05 -2.74 -4.15
C THR A 96 30.04 -2.14 -3.18
#